data_AF-A0A1M6TKB6-F1
#
_entry.id   AF-A0A1M6TKB6-F1
#
_cell.length_a   1.000
_cell.length_b   1.000
_cell.length_c   1.000
_cell.angle_alpha   90.00
_cell.angle_beta   90.00
_cell.angle_gamma   90.00
#
_symmetry.space_group_name_H-M   'P 1'
#
loop_
_entity.id
_entity.type
_entity.pdbx_description
1 polymer ?
#
loop_
_entity_poly.entity_id
_entity_poly.type
_entity_poly.pdbx_seq_one_letter_code
_entity_poly.pdbx_strand_id
1 'polypeptide(L)'
;MDRIYNDETVYFISYAKLPGTISAAKLLDVVGIGLVINSKTGIIEDTSCTLITDEAKRFLKEIIVGHNVHEEGLDELINKIQYRFHGLSQKAICVAVKAAIERYETWKKEMEDR
;
A
#
# COMPACT_ATOMS: atom_id res chain seq x y z
N MET A 1 27.84 1.62 -3.19
CA MET A 1 26.46 2.01 -3.47
C MET A 1 25.65 1.41 -2.33
N ASP A 2 25.17 2.25 -1.42
CA ASP A 2 24.49 1.76 -0.24
C ASP A 2 23.12 1.20 -0.64
N ARG A 3 22.81 -0.02 -0.21
CA ARG A 3 21.49 -0.63 -0.45
C ARG A 3 20.45 0.14 0.37
N ILE A 4 19.41 0.60 -0.31
CA ILE A 4 18.28 1.32 0.32
C ILE A 4 17.34 0.34 1.04
N TYR A 5 17.20 -0.89 0.52
CA TYR A 5 16.31 -1.91 1.06
C TYR A 5 17.10 -3.15 1.50
N ASN A 6 16.69 -3.74 2.63
CA ASN A 6 17.26 -4.98 3.18
C ASN A 6 16.86 -6.20 2.31
N ASP A 7 17.69 -7.25 2.27
CA ASP A 7 17.43 -8.51 1.55
C ASP A 7 16.21 -9.28 2.09
N GLU A 8 15.76 -8.94 3.30
CA GLU A 8 14.55 -9.48 3.92
C GLU A 8 13.26 -8.80 3.43
N THR A 9 13.37 -7.71 2.67
CA THR A 9 12.21 -6.99 2.14
C THR A 9 11.74 -7.54 0.81
N VAL A 10 10.43 -7.55 0.61
CA VAL A 10 9.79 -7.99 -0.64
C VAL A 10 8.76 -6.95 -1.07
N TYR A 11 8.73 -6.65 -2.36
CA TYR A 11 7.87 -5.62 -2.94
C TYR A 11 6.58 -6.21 -3.51
N PHE A 12 5.44 -5.65 -3.11
CA PHE A 12 4.11 -6.01 -3.61
C PHE A 12 3.40 -4.77 -4.13
N ILE A 13 2.82 -4.86 -5.33
CA ILE A 13 2.05 -3.76 -5.92
C ILE A 13 0.70 -4.25 -6.42
N SER A 14 -0.32 -3.44 -6.18
CA SER A 14 -1.69 -3.66 -6.66
C SER A 14 -2.30 -2.37 -7.17
N TYR A 15 -3.36 -2.50 -7.97
CA TYR A 15 -4.05 -1.38 -8.62
C TYR A 15 -5.55 -1.45 -8.36
N ALA A 16 -6.19 -0.28 -8.23
CA ALA A 16 -7.64 -0.17 -8.08
C ALA A 16 -8.19 0.97 -8.95
N LYS A 17 -9.39 0.77 -9.52
CA LYS A 17 -10.08 1.78 -10.33
C LYS A 17 -10.54 2.97 -9.49
N LEU A 18 -10.39 4.17 -10.04
CA LEU A 18 -10.94 5.39 -9.45
C LEU A 18 -12.46 5.52 -9.75
N PRO A 19 -13.21 6.28 -8.92
CA PRO A 19 -14.62 6.59 -9.21
C PRO A 19 -14.76 7.33 -10.54
N GLY A 20 -15.70 6.91 -11.39
CA GLY A 20 -15.85 7.39 -12.77
C GLY A 20 -16.34 8.84 -12.96
N THR A 21 -16.34 9.70 -11.93
CA THR A 21 -16.97 11.04 -11.97
C THR A 21 -16.00 12.21 -12.12
N ILE A 22 -14.70 11.99 -12.36
CA ILE A 22 -13.72 13.08 -12.50
C ILE A 22 -13.73 13.64 -13.94
N SER A 23 -14.73 14.46 -14.26
CA SER A 23 -15.02 15.05 -15.58
C SER A 23 -14.01 16.12 -16.07
N ALA A 24 -12.80 16.26 -15.50
CA ALA A 24 -11.88 17.33 -15.90
C ALA A 24 -10.42 16.90 -16.17
N ALA A 25 -10.03 15.66 -15.89
CA ALA A 25 -8.63 15.24 -16.08
C ALA A 25 -8.54 13.74 -16.35
N LYS A 26 -8.40 13.39 -17.62
CA LYS A 26 -8.19 12.03 -18.14
C LYS A 26 -6.77 11.50 -17.83
N LEU A 27 -6.28 11.70 -16.61
CA LEU A 27 -4.86 11.54 -16.30
C LEU A 27 -4.52 10.20 -15.63
N LEU A 28 -5.39 9.60 -14.83
CA LEU A 28 -5.19 8.24 -14.28
C LEU A 28 -6.55 7.59 -14.02
N ASP A 29 -6.82 6.42 -14.60
CA ASP A 29 -8.04 5.62 -14.34
C ASP A 29 -7.90 4.71 -13.10
N VAL A 30 -6.66 4.54 -12.63
CA VAL A 30 -6.31 3.64 -11.53
C VAL A 30 -5.35 4.29 -10.54
N VAL A 31 -5.43 3.85 -9.29
CA VAL A 31 -4.41 4.10 -8.25
C VAL A 31 -3.60 2.83 -8.05
N GLY A 32 -2.28 2.93 -8.20
CA GLY A 32 -1.33 1.90 -7.79
C GLY A 32 -0.82 2.18 -6.38
N ILE A 33 -0.72 1.12 -5.56
CA ILE A 33 -0.06 1.14 -4.25
C ILE A 33 0.99 0.03 -4.22
N GLY A 34 2.24 0.42 -4.00
CA GLY A 34 3.36 -0.49 -3.76
C GLY A 34 3.72 -0.50 -2.28
N LEU A 35 4.04 -1.68 -1.75
CA LEU A 35 4.46 -1.92 -0.37
C LEU A 35 5.79 -2.66 -0.37
N VAL A 36 6.78 -2.14 0.35
CA VAL A 36 8.02 -2.85 0.68
C VAL A 36 7.82 -3.42 2.08
N ILE A 37 7.68 -4.73 2.18
CA ILE A 37 7.35 -5.41 3.43
C ILE A 37 8.55 -6.25 3.87
N ASN A 38 9.03 -6.05 5.08
CA ASN A 38 10.00 -6.94 5.69
C ASN A 38 9.35 -8.30 5.97
N SER A 39 9.80 -9.33 5.27
CA SER A 39 9.20 -10.67 5.35
C SER A 39 9.36 -11.33 6.72
N LYS A 40 10.39 -10.93 7.50
CA LYS A 40 10.65 -11.46 8.84
C LYS A 40 9.80 -10.79 9.91
N THR A 41 9.67 -9.47 9.86
CA THR A 41 9.00 -8.70 10.92
C THR A 41 7.56 -8.34 10.60
N GLY A 42 7.17 -8.35 9.31
CA GLY A 42 5.85 -7.89 8.86
C GLY A 42 5.73 -6.37 8.75
N ILE A 43 6.79 -5.61 9.06
CA ILE A 43 6.77 -4.15 9.00
C ILE A 43 6.79 -3.70 7.53
N ILE A 44 5.89 -2.78 7.18
CA ILE A 44 5.95 -2.05 5.92
C ILE A 44 7.05 -0.98 6.04
N GLU A 45 8.18 -1.21 5.40
CA GLU A 45 9.36 -0.33 5.47
C GLU A 45 9.28 0.84 4.48
N ASP A 46 8.54 0.69 3.38
CA ASP A 46 8.33 1.76 2.41
C ASP A 46 7.03 1.57 1.60
N THR A 47 6.55 2.64 0.98
CA THR A 47 5.40 2.60 0.08
C THR A 47 5.54 3.56 -1.09
N SER A 48 4.97 3.19 -2.22
CA SER A 48 4.80 4.04 -3.40
C SER A 48 3.31 4.19 -3.73
N CYS A 49 2.91 5.35 -4.25
CA CYS A 49 1.57 5.49 -4.83
C CYS A 49 1.56 6.37 -6.08
N THR A 50 0.59 6.13 -6.96
CA THR A 50 0.44 6.86 -8.23
C THR A 50 -0.38 8.14 -8.11
N LEU A 51 -0.64 8.66 -6.90
CA LEU A 51 -1.34 9.94 -6.75
C LEU A 51 -0.53 11.08 -7.38
N ILE A 52 -1.22 12.14 -7.81
CA ILE A 52 -0.59 13.25 -8.54
C ILE A 52 0.28 14.09 -7.59
N THR A 53 -0.29 14.49 -6.45
CA THR A 53 0.35 15.45 -5.54
C THR A 53 1.30 14.76 -4.58
N ASP A 54 2.46 15.39 -4.33
CA ASP A 54 3.47 14.86 -3.43
C ASP A 54 3.01 14.89 -1.97
N GLU A 55 2.15 15.85 -1.60
CA GLU A 55 1.53 15.94 -0.29
C GLU A 55 0.71 14.69 0.00
N ALA A 56 -0.09 14.22 -0.98
CA ALA A 56 -0.90 13.03 -0.81
C ALA A 56 -0.05 11.74 -0.74
N LYS A 57 1.03 11.66 -1.54
CA LYS A 57 2.00 10.55 -1.46
C LYS A 57 2.66 10.48 -0.09
N ARG A 58 3.18 11.61 0.41
CA ARG A 58 3.84 11.69 1.73
C ARG A 58 2.86 11.39 2.86
N PHE A 59 1.63 11.90 2.78
CA PHE A 59 0.62 11.66 3.79
C PHE A 59 0.20 10.18 3.86
N LEU A 60 0.05 9.50 2.72
CA LEU A 60 -0.17 8.05 2.71
C LEU A 60 1.03 7.29 3.26
N LYS A 61 2.26 7.71 2.92
CA LYS A 61 3.48 7.12 3.46
C LYS A 61 3.52 7.20 4.99
N GLU A 62 3.15 8.33 5.57
CA GLU A 62 3.01 8.54 7.03
C GLU A 62 1.91 7.68 7.69
N ILE A 63 0.95 7.17 6.94
CA ILE A 63 -0.07 6.25 7.47
C ILE A 63 0.41 4.80 7.39
N ILE A 64 1.08 4.45 6.29
CA ILE A 64 1.36 3.07 5.90
C ILE A 64 2.69 2.57 6.48
N VAL A 65 3.75 3.38 6.42
CA VAL A 65 5.10 2.96 6.84
C VAL A 65 5.15 2.81 8.35
N GLY A 66 5.76 1.72 8.80
CA GLY A 66 5.84 1.33 10.21
C GLY A 66 4.67 0.46 10.68
N HIS A 67 3.60 0.32 9.89
CA HIS A 67 2.52 -0.63 10.19
C HIS A 67 3.04 -2.06 10.11
N ASN A 68 2.78 -2.86 11.14
CA ASN A 68 3.16 -4.26 11.20
C ASN A 68 1.97 -5.16 10.78
N VAL A 69 2.05 -5.76 9.59
CA VAL A 69 0.97 -6.59 9.06
C VAL A 69 0.80 -7.92 9.80
N HIS A 70 1.80 -8.39 10.55
CA HIS A 70 1.69 -9.63 11.35
C HIS A 70 1.01 -9.38 12.69
N GLU A 71 1.28 -8.23 13.32
CA GLU A 71 0.79 -7.92 14.66
C GLU A 71 -0.51 -7.10 14.65
N GLU A 72 -0.58 -6.07 13.81
CA GLU A 72 -1.73 -5.15 13.75
C GLU A 72 -2.79 -5.59 12.72
N GLY A 73 -2.37 -6.37 11.71
CA GLY A 73 -3.25 -6.87 10.65
C GLY A 73 -3.71 -5.82 9.64
N LEU A 74 -4.42 -6.27 8.61
CA LEU A 74 -4.90 -5.43 7.50
C LEU A 74 -5.97 -4.41 7.92
N ASP A 75 -6.92 -4.82 8.75
CA ASP A 75 -8.08 -4.00 9.08
C ASP A 75 -7.70 -2.70 9.79
N GLU A 76 -6.70 -2.75 10.68
CA GLU A 76 -6.20 -1.57 11.39
C GLU A 76 -5.58 -0.55 10.43
N LEU A 77 -4.79 -0.99 9.44
CA LEU A 77 -4.24 -0.09 8.42
C LEU A 77 -5.35 0.57 7.59
N ILE A 78 -6.37 -0.20 7.23
CA ILE A 78 -7.51 0.31 6.45
C ILE A 78 -8.29 1.34 7.26
N ASN A 79 -8.50 1.10 8.56
CA ASN A 79 -9.14 2.06 9.46
C ASN A 79 -8.36 3.37 9.55
N LYS A 80 -7.02 3.30 9.71
CA LYS A 80 -6.14 4.49 9.73
C LYS A 80 -6.27 5.30 8.43
N ILE A 81 -6.30 4.64 7.27
CA ILE A 81 -6.48 5.29 5.96
C ILE A 81 -7.87 5.94 5.87
N GLN A 82 -8.93 5.21 6.24
CA GLN A 82 -10.31 5.71 6.17
C GLN A 82 -10.55 6.91 7.09
N TYR A 83 -9.89 6.93 8.24
CA TYR A 83 -10.00 8.00 9.23
C TYR A 83 -9.19 9.25 8.85
N ARG A 84 -8.00 9.08 8.23
CA ARG A 84 -7.07 10.20 8.02
C ARG A 84 -7.04 10.74 6.60
N PHE A 85 -7.36 9.93 5.58
CA PHE A 85 -7.22 10.32 4.17
C PHE A 85 -8.59 10.53 3.51
N HIS A 86 -9.03 11.79 3.33
CA HIS A 86 -10.35 12.11 2.75
C HIS A 86 -10.30 12.59 1.28
N GLY A 87 -9.59 11.85 0.42
CA GLY A 87 -9.59 12.11 -1.03
C GLY A 87 -10.64 11.28 -1.78
N LEU A 88 -11.04 11.70 -2.99
CA LEU A 88 -11.90 10.91 -3.89
C LEU A 88 -11.33 9.51 -4.18
N SER A 89 -10.01 9.36 -4.08
CA SER A 89 -9.28 8.11 -4.25
C SER A 89 -9.29 7.19 -3.01
N GLN A 90 -9.83 7.61 -1.85
CA GLN A 90 -9.75 6.85 -0.59
C GLN A 90 -10.19 5.39 -0.76
N LYS A 91 -11.36 5.16 -1.35
CA LYS A 91 -11.89 3.81 -1.57
C LYS A 91 -10.96 2.97 -2.46
N ALA A 92 -10.44 3.56 -3.53
CA ALA A 92 -9.51 2.88 -4.43
C ALA A 92 -8.19 2.55 -3.72
N ILE A 93 -7.67 3.46 -2.90
CA ILE A 93 -6.47 3.22 -2.09
C ILE A 93 -6.70 2.05 -1.13
N CYS A 94 -7.81 2.02 -0.40
CA CYS A 94 -8.14 0.90 0.48
C CYS A 94 -8.16 -0.43 -0.30
N VAL A 95 -8.78 -0.47 -1.48
CA VAL A 95 -8.83 -1.68 -2.31
C VAL A 95 -7.42 -2.11 -2.75
N ALA A 96 -6.58 -1.17 -3.20
CA ALA A 96 -5.22 -1.48 -3.64
C ALA A 96 -4.33 -1.96 -2.47
N VAL A 97 -4.43 -1.35 -1.29
CA VAL A 97 -3.71 -1.78 -0.07
C VAL A 97 -4.12 -3.20 0.33
N LYS A 98 -5.43 -3.48 0.38
CA LYS A 98 -5.95 -4.83 0.69
C LYS A 98 -5.37 -5.88 -0.25
N ALA A 99 -5.48 -5.64 -1.56
CA ALA A 99 -4.97 -6.56 -2.56
C ALA A 99 -3.44 -6.75 -2.48
N ALA A 100 -2.67 -5.69 -2.17
CA ALA A 100 -1.22 -5.81 -2.00
C ALA A 100 -0.84 -6.67 -0.78
N ILE A 101 -1.54 -6.52 0.35
CA ILE A 101 -1.32 -7.31 1.56
C ILE A 101 -1.79 -8.77 1.37
N GLU A 102 -2.93 -9.00 0.72
CA GLU A 102 -3.39 -10.36 0.39
C GLU A 102 -2.37 -11.13 -0.48
N ARG A 103 -1.73 -10.43 -1.44
CA ARG A 103 -0.63 -11.02 -2.23
C ARG A 103 0.58 -11.34 -1.38
N TYR A 104 0.93 -10.47 -0.42
CA TYR A 104 1.99 -10.74 0.53
C TYR A 104 1.72 -11.97 1.39
N GLU A 105 0.52 -12.08 1.96
CA GLU A 105 0.13 -13.21 2.79
C GLU A 105 0.13 -14.53 2.02
N THR A 106 -0.34 -14.50 0.76
CA THR A 106 -0.31 -15.67 -0.14
C THR A 106 1.14 -16.09 -0.41
N TRP A 107 1.99 -15.14 -0.81
CA TRP A 107 3.42 -15.40 -1.04
C TRP A 107 4.12 -15.93 0.21
N LYS A 108 3.82 -15.39 1.40
CA LYS A 108 4.44 -15.81 2.66
C LYS A 108 4.10 -17.28 2.97
N LYS A 109 2.83 -17.69 2.82
CA LYS A 109 2.40 -19.08 3.00
C LYS A 109 3.13 -20.02 2.03
N GLU A 110 3.22 -19.65 0.76
CA GLU A 110 3.96 -20.43 -0.26
C GLU A 110 5.45 -20.58 0.07
N MET A 111 6.06 -19.64 0.80
CA MET A 111 7.46 -19.74 1.23
C MET A 111 7.63 -20.55 2.52
N GLU A 112 6.62 -20.62 3.39
CA GLU A 112 6.61 -21.45 4.60
C GLU A 112 6.39 -22.93 4.28
N ASP A 113 5.66 -23.23 3.21
CA ASP A 113 5.40 -24.59 2.73
C ASP A 113 6.58 -25.20 1.92
N ARG A 114 7.68 -24.47 1.73
CA ARG A 114 8.87 -24.87 0.96
C ARG A 114 10.04 -25.27 1.84
#